data_AF-A0A523R1Z8-F1
#
_entry.id   AF-A0A523R1Z8-F1
#
_cell.length_a   1.000
_cell.length_b   1.000
_cell.length_c   1.000
_cell.angle_alpha   90.00
_cell.angle_beta   90.00
_cell.angle_gamma   90.00
#
_symmetry.space_group_name_H-M   'P 1'
#
loop_
_entity.id
_entity.type
_entity.pdbx_description
1 polymer ?
#
loop_
_entity_poly.entity_id
_entity_poly.type
_entity_poly.pdbx_seq_one_letter_code
_entity_poly.pdbx_strand_id
1 'polypeptide(L)' 'MKTQILHLESYDDLHSIKDKLNWGQGERVILVWPLRGRPLNNKLNLLMVKRHTQALGAILALVTRRHR' A
#
# COMPACT_ATOMS: atom_id res chain seq x y z
N MET A 1 -7.91 17.48 -6.73
CA MET A 1 -7.09 16.26 -6.75
C MET A 1 -6.67 15.91 -5.32
N LYS A 2 -7.01 14.71 -4.82
CA LYS A 2 -6.76 14.29 -3.42
C LYS A 2 -5.74 13.14 -3.38
N THR A 3 -4.72 13.26 -2.53
CA THR A 3 -3.73 12.21 -2.28
C THR A 3 -4.00 11.55 -0.94
N GLN A 4 -4.07 10.22 -0.90
CA GLN A 4 -4.15 9.44 0.32
C GLN A 4 -2.76 8.94 0.68
N ILE A 5 -2.33 9.18 1.92
CA ILE A 5 -1.09 8.60 2.47
C ILE A 5 -1.51 7.45 3.36
N LEU A 6 -1.05 6.24 3.03
CA LEU A 6 -1.35 5.04 3.77
C LEU A 6 -0.08 4.51 4.45
N HIS A 7 -0.01 4.72 5.76
CA HIS A 7 1.04 4.13 6.59
C HIS A 7 0.71 2.68 6.89
N LEU A 8 1.62 1.81 6.50
CA LEU A 8 1.55 0.40 6.84
C LEU A 8 2.08 0.18 8.25
N GLU A 9 1.40 -0.71 8.97
CA GLU A 9 1.82 -1.21 10.26
C GLU A 9 2.60 -2.52 10.11
N SER A 10 3.38 -2.89 11.13
CA SER A 10 4.20 -4.11 11.08
C SER A 10 3.37 -5.40 10.99
N TYR A 11 2.12 -5.34 11.43
CA TYR A 11 1.14 -6.43 11.45
C TYR A 11 0.12 -6.36 10.30
N ASP A 12 0.26 -5.40 9.38
CA ASP A 12 -0.59 -5.37 8.19
C ASP A 12 -0.29 -6.56 7.28
N ASP A 13 -1.33 -7.00 6.57
CA ASP A 13 -1.24 -8.02 5.55
C ASP A 13 -1.94 -7.57 4.26
N LEU A 14 -2.02 -8.45 3.26
CA LEU A 14 -2.66 -8.10 2.00
C LEU A 14 -4.14 -7.69 2.16
N HIS A 15 -4.87 -8.30 3.09
CA HIS A 15 -6.29 -8.04 3.30
C HIS A 15 -6.49 -6.70 4.00
N SER A 16 -5.78 -6.45 5.10
CA SER A 16 -5.89 -5.19 5.84
C SER A 16 -5.49 -3.99 4.97
N ILE A 17 -4.49 -4.15 4.09
CA ILE A 17 -4.08 -3.11 3.15
C ILE A 17 -5.17 -2.82 2.13
N LYS A 18 -5.82 -3.85 1.56
CA LYS A 18 -6.91 -3.66 0.60
C LYS A 18 -8.11 -2.97 1.24
N ASP A 19 -8.45 -3.33 2.48
CA ASP A 19 -9.54 -2.67 3.20
C ASP A 19 -9.24 -1.19 3.44
N LYS A 20 -8.03 -0.87 3.88
CA LYS A 20 -7.55 0.51 4.04
C LYS A 20 -7.56 1.31 2.73
N LEU A 21 -7.27 0.66 1.59
CA LEU A 21 -7.36 1.27 0.26
C LEU A 21 -8.82 1.57 -0.13
N ASN A 22 -9.76 0.68 0.20
CA ASN A 22 -11.19 0.86 -0.11
C ASN A 22 -11.84 1.99 0.68
N TRP A 23 -11.30 2.35 1.86
CA TRP A 23 -11.79 3.49 2.64
C TRP A 23 -11.41 4.85 2.04
N GLY A 24 -10.42 4.88 1.14
CA GLY A 24 -9.98 6.10 0.48
C GLY A 24 -10.80 6.46 -0.74
N GLN A 25 -10.98 7.77 -0.97
CA GLN A 25 -11.51 8.32 -2.23
C GLN A 25 -10.41 9.00 -3.07
N GLY A 26 -9.15 8.58 -2.89
CA GLY A 26 -7.99 9.25 -3.50
C GLY A 26 -7.63 8.69 -4.87
N GLU A 27 -7.47 9.57 -5.86
CA GLU A 27 -6.89 9.23 -7.18
C GLU A 27 -5.42 8.81 -7.07
N ARG A 28 -4.73 9.18 -5.98
CA ARG A 28 -3.33 8.88 -5.72
C ARG A 28 -3.17 8.30 -4.33
N VAL A 29 -2.45 7.18 -4.25
CA VAL A 29 -2.11 6.51 -3.00
C VAL A 29 -0.61 6.48 -2.84
N ILE A 30 -0.12 6.97 -1.70
CA ILE A 30 1.27 6.79 -1.26
C ILE A 30 1.27 5.72 -0.18
N LEU A 31 1.80 4.55 -0.48
CA LEU A 31 1.97 3.45 0.46
C LEU A 31 3.32 3.58 1.17
N VAL A 32 3.30 3.83 2.47
CA VAL A 32 4.50 4.04 3.29
C VAL A 32 4.79 2.78 4.08
N TRP A 33 5.94 2.15 3.82
CA TRP A 33 6.40 0.97 4.54
C TRP A 33 6.71 1.30 6.01
N PRO A 34 6.43 0.41 6.97
CA PRO A 34 6.76 0.66 8.37
C PRO A 34 8.26 0.73 8.58
N LEU A 35 8.67 1.38 9.67
CA LEU A 35 10.08 1.44 10.06
C LEU A 35 10.62 0.07 10.51
N ARG A 36 9.73 -0.81 10.99
CA ARG A 36 10.02 -2.16 11.48
C ARG A 36 8.95 -3.14 10.98
N GLY A 37 9.33 -4.40 10.78
CA GLY A 37 8.44 -5.42 10.25
C GLY A 37 8.40 -5.46 8.72
N ARG A 38 7.72 -6.48 8.19
CA ARG A 38 7.61 -6.74 6.75
C ARG A 38 6.16 -7.14 6.43
N PRO A 39 5.22 -6.18 6.35
CA PRO A 39 3.79 -6.47 6.14
C PRO A 39 3.53 -7.21 4.82
N LEU A 40 4.39 -7.02 3.82
CA LEU A 40 4.40 -7.80 2.59
C LEU A 40 5.80 -8.39 2.40
N ASN A 41 5.92 -9.70 2.59
CA ASN A 41 7.20 -10.42 2.56
C ASN A 41 7.58 -10.97 1.17
N ASN A 42 6.72 -10.80 0.17
CA ASN A 42 6.94 -11.31 -1.18
C ASN A 42 6.46 -10.33 -2.26
N LYS A 43 7.03 -10.48 -3.46
CA LYS A 43 6.73 -9.63 -4.62
C LYS A 43 5.30 -9.79 -5.12
N LEU A 44 4.70 -10.98 -4.96
CA LEU A 44 3.34 -11.26 -5.42
C LEU A 44 2.32 -10.41 -4.66
N ASN A 45 2.44 -10.29 -3.34
CA ASN A 45 1.56 -9.50 -2.50
C ASN A 45 1.66 -8.01 -2.85
N LEU A 46 2.88 -7.49 -3.09
CA LEU A 46 3.10 -6.13 -3.61
C LEU A 46 2.40 -5.90 -4.96
N LEU A 47 2.46 -6.89 -5.87
CA LEU A 47 1.79 -6.81 -7.16
C LEU A 47 0.26 -6.86 -7.02
N MET A 48 -0.26 -7.66 -6.08
CA MET A 48 -1.69 -7.70 -5.76
C MET A 48 -2.20 -6.36 -5.21
N VAL A 49 -1.43 -5.69 -4.35
CA VAL A 49 -1.75 -4.34 -3.87
C VAL A 49 -1.79 -3.36 -5.04
N LYS A 50 -0.75 -3.36 -5.91
CA LYS A 50 -0.72 -2.49 -7.09
C LYS A 50 -1.93 -2.69 -8.00
N ARG A 51 -2.30 -3.95 -8.30
CA ARG A 51 -3.46 -4.28 -9.14
C ARG A 51 -4.77 -3.80 -8.51
N HIS A 52 -4.92 -3.97 -7.19
CA HIS A 52 -6.10 -3.50 -6.48
C HIS A 52 -6.22 -1.98 -6.56
N THR A 53 -5.14 -1.24 -6.32
CA THR A 53 -5.13 0.23 -6.45
C THR A 53 -5.50 0.67 -7.88
N GLN A 54 -4.99 -0.01 -8.90
CA GLN A 54 -5.35 0.27 -10.31
C GLN A 54 -6.83 -0.03 -10.61
N ALA A 55 -7.39 -1.10 -10.05
CA ALA A 55 -8.80 -1.43 -10.20
C ALA A 55 -9.73 -0.38 -9.56
N LEU A 56 -9.26 0.31 -8.52
CA LEU A 56 -9.95 1.47 -7.92
C LEU A 56 -9.77 2.77 -8.73
N GLY A 57 -9.09 2.73 -9.88
CA GLY A 57 -8.80 3.92 -10.69
C GLY A 57 -7.72 4.83 -10.10
N ALA A 58 -6.94 4.34 -9.14
CA ALA A 58 -5.93 5.11 -8.44
C ALA A 58 -4.50 4.76 -8.88
N ILE A 59 -3.60 5.73 -8.71
CA ILE A 59 -2.16 5.58 -8.96
C ILE A 59 -1.44 5.27 -7.64
N LEU A 60 -0.59 4.26 -7.63
CA LEU A 60 0.17 3.84 -6.45
C LEU A 60 1.64 4.30 -6.51
N ALA A 61 2.10 4.98 -5.47
CA ALA A 61 3.52 5.19 -5.16
C ALA A 61 3.91 4.39 -3.92
N LEU A 62 5.14 3.85 -3.90
CA LEU A 62 5.68 3.06 -2.79
C LEU A 62 6.86 3.80 -2.16
N VAL A 63 6.76 4.09 -0.87
CA VAL A 63 7.86 4.61 -0.05
C VAL A 63 8.37 3.48 0.82
N THR A 64 9.56 2.99 0.52
CA THR A 64 10.23 1.96 1.31
C THR A 64 11.67 2.37 1.58
N ARG A 65 12.25 1.84 2.65
CA ARG A 65 13.68 1.99 2.92
C ARG A 65 14.41 0.95 2.08
N ARG A 66 15.60 1.31 1.58
CA ARG A 66 16.52 0.29 1.04
C ARG A 66 16.81 -0.70 2.16
N HIS A 67 16.36 -1.95 1.99
CA HIS A 67 16.92 -3.06 2.75
C HIS A 67 18.40 -3.18 2.33
N ARG A 68 19.31 -2.83 3.25
CA ARG A 68 20.70 -3.27 3.18
C ARG A 68 20.76 -4.77 3.41
#